data_AF-A0A8H7U701-F1
#
_entry.id   AF-A0A8H7U701-F1
#
_cell.length_a   1.000
_cell.length_b   1.000
_cell.length_c   1.000
_cell.angle_alpha   90.00
_cell.angle_beta   90.00
_cell.angle_gamma   90.00
#
_symmetry.space_group_name_H-M   'P 1'
#
loop_
_entity.id
_entity.type
_entity.pdbx_description
1 polymer ?
#
loop_
_entity_poly.entity_id
_entity_poly.type
_entity_poly.pdbx_seq_one_letter_code
_entity_poly.pdbx_strand_id
1 'polypeptide(L)'
;MVLAGPLGPSLAPTIRKSRTLYRWIKPVADWYADLAGYRKVGYKYDDLLLEERPDVQRALSRLTPREHYDRQYRLKRASHCSVLHDVLPKDKWTQASEDIRYLKPHVENVEKEELERRAWDNMVVSKK
;
A
#
# COMPACT_ATOMS: atom_id res chain seq x y z
N MET A 1 6.03 1.75 -14.07
CA MET A 1 6.24 1.60 -12.62
C MET A 1 7.58 2.22 -12.30
N VAL A 2 7.62 3.16 -11.35
CA VAL A 2 8.86 3.85 -10.99
C VAL A 2 9.70 2.92 -10.11
N LEU A 3 10.97 2.67 -10.47
CA LEU A 3 11.88 1.81 -9.69
C LEU A 3 12.05 2.30 -8.22
N ALA A 4 11.87 3.60 -7.97
CA ALA A 4 11.98 4.25 -6.65
C ALA A 4 10.65 4.88 -6.15
N GLY A 5 9.49 4.37 -6.60
CA GLY A 5 8.18 4.81 -6.13
C GLY A 5 7.80 4.26 -4.74
N PRO A 6 6.78 4.83 -4.07
CA PRO A 6 6.28 4.39 -2.76
C PRO A 6 5.78 2.95 -2.75
N LEU A 7 5.35 2.42 -3.91
CA LEU A 7 4.92 1.03 -4.05
C LEU A 7 6.06 0.06 -4.39
N GLY A 8 7.28 0.57 -4.63
CA GLY A 8 8.45 -0.20 -5.06
C GLY A 8 8.26 -0.91 -6.40
N PRO A 9 9.23 -1.70 -6.89
CA PRO A 9 9.03 -2.58 -8.04
C PRO A 9 8.09 -3.75 -7.68
N SER A 10 7.18 -4.13 -8.58
CA SER A 10 6.26 -5.25 -8.37
C SER A 10 6.17 -6.16 -9.58
N LEU A 11 6.42 -7.45 -9.33
CA LEU A 11 6.18 -8.54 -10.29
C LEU A 11 4.78 -9.15 -10.13
N ALA A 12 3.98 -8.66 -9.17
CA ALA A 12 2.63 -9.14 -8.92
C ALA A 12 1.73 -9.20 -10.18
N PRO A 13 1.68 -8.18 -11.07
CA PRO A 13 0.84 -8.28 -12.26
C PRO A 13 1.29 -9.40 -13.21
N THR A 14 2.60 -9.64 -13.34
CA THR A 14 3.13 -10.73 -14.17
C THR A 14 2.83 -12.10 -13.56
N ILE A 15 3.01 -12.23 -12.24
CA ILE A 15 2.71 -13.47 -11.50
C ILE A 15 1.22 -13.82 -11.60
N ARG A 16 0.33 -12.85 -11.39
CA ARG A 16 -1.13 -13.06 -11.44
C ARG A 16 -1.63 -13.48 -12.82
N LYS A 17 -0.93 -13.10 -13.90
CA LYS A 17 -1.27 -13.54 -15.27
C LYS A 17 -0.96 -15.03 -15.50
N SER A 18 0.02 -15.59 -14.81
CA SER A 18 0.38 -17.01 -14.94
C SER A 18 -0.30 -17.86 -13.89
N ARG A 19 -1.19 -18.78 -14.32
CA ARG A 19 -1.93 -19.68 -13.41
C ARG A 19 -1.00 -20.55 -12.57
N THR A 20 0.06 -21.08 -13.18
CA THR A 20 1.05 -21.92 -12.50
C THR A 20 1.80 -21.10 -11.48
N LEU A 21 2.43 -20.00 -11.89
CA LEU A 21 3.25 -19.19 -10.99
C LEU A 21 2.43 -18.63 -9.81
N TYR A 22 1.20 -18.20 -10.07
CA TYR A 22 0.28 -17.76 -9.03
C TYR A 22 -0.01 -18.86 -8.01
N ARG A 23 -0.31 -20.10 -8.45
CA ARG A 23 -0.60 -21.22 -7.55
C ARG A 23 0.58 -21.56 -6.63
N TRP A 24 1.80 -21.44 -7.13
CA TRP A 24 3.02 -21.70 -6.35
C TRP A 24 3.35 -20.56 -5.38
N ILE A 25 3.22 -19.31 -5.82
CA ILE A 25 3.61 -18.14 -5.02
C ILE A 25 2.54 -17.73 -4.00
N LYS A 26 1.24 -17.91 -4.31
CA LYS A 26 0.15 -17.42 -3.45
C LYS A 26 0.23 -17.94 -2.00
N PRO A 27 0.42 -19.24 -1.73
CA PRO A 27 0.52 -19.73 -0.35
C PRO A 27 1.72 -19.13 0.40
N VAL A 28 2.85 -18.95 -0.28
CA VAL A 28 4.05 -18.32 0.29
C VAL A 28 3.79 -16.85 0.62
N ALA A 29 3.09 -16.13 -0.27
CA ALA A 29 2.72 -14.74 -0.07
C ALA A 29 1.74 -14.57 1.10
N ASP A 30 0.77 -15.48 1.25
CA ASP A 30 -0.18 -15.45 2.37
C ASP A 30 0.51 -15.74 3.69
N TRP A 31 1.35 -16.76 3.73
CA TRP A 31 2.17 -17.09 4.89
C TRP A 31 3.07 -15.92 5.31
N TYR A 32 3.71 -15.26 4.35
CA TYR A 32 4.50 -14.05 4.61
C TYR A 32 3.64 -12.91 5.18
N ALA A 33 2.46 -12.67 4.62
CA ALA A 33 1.56 -11.62 5.10
C ALA A 33 1.10 -11.87 6.55
N ASP A 34 0.85 -13.12 6.93
CA ASP A 34 0.46 -13.48 8.29
C ASP A 34 1.64 -13.39 9.28
N LEU A 35 2.85 -13.76 8.84
CA LEU A 35 4.08 -13.61 9.62
C LEU A 35 4.47 -12.14 9.86
N ALA A 36 4.23 -11.26 8.88
CA ALA A 36 4.52 -9.83 9.01
C ALA A 36 3.77 -9.16 10.18
N GLY A 37 2.69 -9.78 10.68
CA GLY A 37 2.11 -9.44 11.98
C GLY A 37 1.32 -8.13 12.05
N TYR A 38 1.35 -7.28 11.02
CA TYR A 38 0.60 -6.01 10.99
C TYR A 38 -0.91 -6.20 11.20
N ARG A 39 -1.49 -7.32 10.75
CA ARG A 39 -2.91 -7.65 10.98
C ARG A 39 -3.25 -7.87 12.46
N LYS A 40 -2.27 -8.28 13.28
CA LYS A 40 -2.44 -8.53 14.72
C LYS A 40 -2.60 -7.25 15.54
N VAL A 41 -2.03 -6.15 15.05
CA VAL A 41 -2.27 -4.79 15.59
C VAL A 41 -3.40 -4.08 14.87
N GLY A 42 -4.02 -4.77 13.91
CA GLY A 42 -5.21 -4.32 13.21
C GLY A 42 -4.94 -3.27 12.13
N TYR A 43 -3.77 -3.33 11.51
CA TYR A 43 -3.45 -2.60 10.29
C TYR A 43 -3.97 -3.30 9.04
N LYS A 44 -4.20 -2.50 8.01
CA LYS A 44 -4.20 -2.92 6.61
C LYS A 44 -2.82 -2.70 6.00
N TYR A 45 -2.48 -3.41 4.95
CA TYR A 45 -1.16 -3.32 4.33
C TYR A 45 -0.82 -1.90 3.82
N ASP A 46 -1.82 -1.13 3.40
CA ASP A 46 -1.64 0.29 3.00
C ASP A 46 -1.35 1.25 4.17
N ASP A 47 -1.56 0.84 5.42
CA ASP A 47 -1.19 1.62 6.60
C ASP A 47 0.34 1.65 6.81
N LEU A 48 1.07 0.69 6.21
CA LEU A 48 2.52 0.56 6.31
C LEU A 48 3.30 1.44 5.32
N LEU A 49 2.61 2.13 4.40
CA LEU A 49 3.26 3.03 3.45
C LEU A 49 3.83 4.26 4.18
N LEU A 50 5.07 4.62 3.84
CA LEU A 50 5.74 5.81 4.39
C LEU A 50 5.00 7.07 3.98
N GLU A 51 4.37 7.73 4.95
CA GLU A 51 3.55 8.91 4.72
C GLU A 51 4.38 10.18 4.55
N GLU A 52 5.66 10.21 4.94
CA GLU A 52 6.53 11.39 4.79
C GLU A 52 6.84 11.71 3.33
N ARG A 53 6.55 10.78 2.40
CA ARG A 53 6.76 11.01 0.97
C ARG A 53 5.69 11.94 0.40
N PRO A 54 6.05 12.93 -0.44
CA PRO A 54 5.08 13.86 -1.03
C PRO A 54 4.02 13.18 -1.92
N ASP A 55 4.38 12.08 -2.59
CA ASP A 55 3.47 11.29 -3.41
C ASP A 55 2.39 10.59 -2.57
N VAL A 56 2.77 10.00 -1.44
CA VAL A 56 1.85 9.39 -0.48
C VAL A 56 0.99 10.43 0.22
N GLN A 57 1.54 11.58 0.63
CA GLN A 57 0.74 12.69 1.19
C GLN A 57 -0.36 13.15 0.23
N ARG A 58 -0.02 13.34 -1.05
CA ARG A 58 -1.02 13.71 -2.08
C ARG A 58 -2.04 12.59 -2.31
N ALA A 59 -1.65 11.33 -2.17
CA ALA A 59 -2.60 10.22 -2.24
C ALA A 59 -3.54 10.19 -1.02
N LEU A 60 -3.03 10.47 0.19
CA LEU A 60 -3.82 10.55 1.41
C LEU A 60 -4.87 11.67 1.36
N SER A 61 -4.54 12.81 0.74
CA SER A 61 -5.48 13.93 0.58
C SER A 61 -6.65 13.61 -0.36
N ARG A 62 -6.59 12.51 -1.13
CA ARG A 62 -7.66 12.06 -2.04
C ARG A 62 -8.63 11.08 -1.38
N LEU A 63 -8.32 10.59 -0.19
CA LEU A 63 -9.19 9.68 0.55
C LEU A 63 -10.48 10.37 0.97
N THR A 64 -11.56 9.59 1.08
CA THR A 64 -12.79 10.11 1.67
C THR A 64 -12.59 10.43 3.16
N PRO A 65 -13.38 11.37 3.73
CA PRO A 65 -13.27 11.68 5.17
C PRO A 65 -13.43 10.45 6.07
N ARG A 66 -14.27 9.49 5.66
CA ARG A 66 -14.49 8.23 6.38
C ARG A 66 -13.24 7.35 6.37
N GLU A 67 -12.65 7.11 5.20
CA GLU A 67 -11.43 6.30 5.08
C GLU A 67 -10.27 6.93 5.85
N HIS A 68 -10.18 8.26 5.82
CA HIS A 68 -9.19 8.99 6.60
C HIS A 68 -9.37 8.76 8.10
N TYR A 69 -10.61 8.90 8.62
CA TYR A 69 -10.91 8.63 10.02
C TYR A 69 -10.59 7.17 10.41
N ASP A 70 -11.03 6.20 9.60
CA ASP A 70 -10.80 4.78 9.83
C ASP A 70 -9.30 4.44 9.84
N ARG A 71 -8.50 5.06 8.95
CA ARG A 71 -7.03 4.94 8.95
C ARG A 71 -6.45 5.48 10.25
N GLN A 72 -6.82 6.70 10.65
CA GLN A 72 -6.29 7.33 11.85
C GLN A 72 -6.63 6.53 13.12
N TYR A 73 -7.82 5.92 13.17
CA TYR A 73 -8.19 5.00 14.24
C TYR A 73 -7.27 3.77 14.31
N ARG A 74 -7.00 3.13 13.16
CA ARG A 74 -6.07 1.98 13.10
C ARG A 74 -4.66 2.36 13.53
N LEU A 75 -4.14 3.51 13.05
CA LEU A 75 -2.84 4.07 13.44
C LEU A 75 -2.74 4.24 14.97
N LYS A 76 -3.68 4.96 15.57
CA LYS A 76 -3.70 5.16 17.04
C LYS A 76 -3.79 3.86 17.82
N ARG A 77 -4.62 2.92 17.36
CA ARG A 77 -4.78 1.60 17.99
C ARG A 77 -3.47 0.81 17.98
N ALA A 78 -2.78 0.77 16.84
CA ALA A 78 -1.51 0.06 16.72
C ALA A 78 -0.39 0.75 17.51
N SER A 79 -0.35 2.09 17.55
CA SER A 79 0.58 2.83 18.43
C SER A 79 0.37 2.44 19.89
N HIS A 80 -0.89 2.31 20.33
CA HIS A 80 -1.21 1.87 21.69
C HIS A 80 -0.74 0.43 21.96
N CYS A 81 -1.00 -0.50 21.04
CA CYS A 81 -0.45 -1.86 21.11
C CYS A 81 1.08 -1.87 21.23
N SER A 82 1.76 -1.02 20.44
CA SER A 82 3.22 -0.89 20.50
C SER A 82 3.72 -0.40 21.85
N VAL A 83 3.04 0.57 22.47
CA VAL A 83 3.39 1.09 23.80
C VAL A 83 3.22 0.03 24.88
N LEU A 84 2.16 -0.77 24.80
CA LEU A 84 1.90 -1.85 25.74
C LEU A 84 2.75 -3.10 25.49
N HIS A 85 3.50 -3.16 24.38
CA HIS A 85 4.17 -4.36 23.89
C HIS A 85 3.23 -5.58 23.80
N ASP A 86 1.96 -5.33 23.47
CA ASP A 86 0.93 -6.36 23.36
C ASP A 86 0.16 -6.22 22.03
N VAL A 87 -0.42 -7.32 21.57
CA VAL A 87 -1.23 -7.36 20.35
C VAL A 87 -2.72 -7.25 20.67
N LEU A 88 -3.54 -7.02 19.66
CA LEU A 88 -4.99 -7.06 19.87
C LEU A 88 -5.44 -8.50 20.20
N PRO A 89 -6.59 -8.64 20.87
CA PRO A 89 -7.31 -9.91 20.91
C PRO A 89 -7.58 -10.46 19.49
N LYS A 90 -7.53 -11.80 19.33
CA LYS A 90 -7.60 -12.47 18.02
C LYS A 90 -8.86 -12.15 17.21
N ASP A 91 -9.98 -11.90 17.87
CA ASP A 91 -11.25 -11.48 17.29
C ASP A 91 -11.18 -10.10 16.61
N LYS A 92 -10.23 -9.26 17.02
CA LYS A 92 -10.03 -7.89 16.50
C LYS A 92 -8.92 -7.79 15.46
N TRP A 93 -8.30 -8.91 15.10
CA TRP A 93 -7.27 -8.95 14.05
C TRP A 93 -7.92 -8.67 12.70
N THR A 94 -7.23 -7.91 11.86
CA THR A 94 -7.71 -7.63 10.50
C THR A 94 -7.73 -8.95 9.72
N GLN A 95 -8.90 -9.29 9.17
CA GLN A 95 -9.03 -10.49 8.36
C GLN A 95 -8.36 -10.30 7.00
N ALA A 96 -7.90 -11.39 6.39
CA ALA A 96 -7.29 -11.34 5.06
C ALA A 96 -8.23 -10.80 3.97
N SER A 97 -9.55 -10.95 4.14
CA SER A 97 -10.59 -10.40 3.27
C SER A 97 -10.75 -8.88 3.40
N GLU A 98 -10.51 -8.33 4.59
CA GLU A 98 -10.66 -6.90 4.91
C GLU A 98 -9.40 -6.08 4.59
N ASP A 99 -8.27 -6.77 4.46
CA ASP A 99 -6.95 -6.23 4.11
C ASP A 99 -6.88 -5.82 2.63
N ILE A 100 -7.70 -4.83 2.30
CA ILE A 100 -7.86 -4.26 0.97
C ILE A 100 -6.88 -3.10 0.81
N ARG A 101 -6.29 -3.02 -0.39
CA ARG A 101 -5.38 -1.97 -0.81
C ARG A 101 -6.15 -0.70 -1.21
N TYR A 102 -6.67 0.04 -0.22
CA TYR A 102 -7.50 1.22 -0.41
C TYR A 102 -6.73 2.49 -0.85
N LEU A 103 -5.46 2.64 -0.45
CA LEU A 103 -4.63 3.81 -0.78
C LEU A 103 -3.86 3.60 -2.09
N LYS A 104 -3.51 2.35 -2.40
CA LYS A 104 -2.76 1.98 -3.62
C LYS A 104 -3.28 2.64 -4.92
N PRO A 105 -4.59 2.66 -5.23
CA PRO A 105 -5.08 3.25 -6.48
C PRO A 105 -4.80 4.76 -6.56
N HIS A 106 -4.91 5.48 -5.44
CA HIS A 106 -4.60 6.91 -5.39
C HIS A 106 -3.10 7.16 -5.59
N VAL A 107 -2.25 6.32 -5.00
CA VAL A 107 -0.80 6.39 -5.18
C VAL A 107 -0.41 6.14 -6.64
N GLU A 108 -0.97 5.12 -7.28
CA GLU A 108 -0.71 4.83 -8.70
C GLU A 108 -1.15 5.99 -9.62
N ASN A 109 -2.24 6.69 -9.29
CA ASN A 109 -2.69 7.85 -10.04
C ASN A 109 -1.73 9.05 -9.86
N VAL A 110 -1.31 9.34 -8.63
CA VAL A 110 -0.31 10.41 -8.36
C VAL A 110 1.01 10.12 -9.06
N GLU A 111 1.50 8.87 -9.02
CA GLU A 111 2.72 8.48 -9.72
C GLU A 111 2.62 8.70 -11.24
N LYS A 112 1.47 8.35 -11.85
CA LYS A 112 1.25 8.57 -13.30
C LYS A 112 1.24 10.05 -13.66
N GLU A 113 0.57 10.89 -12.87
CA GLU A 113 0.53 12.34 -13.07
C GLU A 113 1.95 12.96 -12.98
N GLU A 114 2.75 12.52 -12.01
CA GLU A 114 4.13 13.00 -11.85
C GLU A 114 5.05 12.52 -12.98
N LEU A 115 4.86 11.28 -13.46
CA LEU A 115 5.59 10.77 -14.62
C LEU A 115 5.23 11.53 -15.90
N GLU A 116 3.94 11.81 -16.10
CA GLU A 116 3.47 12.61 -17.22
C GLU A 116 4.07 14.01 -17.16
N ARG A 117 3.98 14.70 -16.01
CA ARG A 117 4.58 16.03 -15.83
C ARG A 117 6.07 16.01 -16.16
N ARG A 118 6.83 15.06 -15.62
CA ARG A 118 8.28 14.93 -15.91
C ARG A 118 8.54 14.67 -17.40
N ALA A 119 7.71 13.90 -18.08
CA ALA A 119 7.87 13.64 -19.51
C ALA A 119 7.65 14.90 -20.33
N TRP A 120 6.65 15.72 -19.97
CA TRP A 120 6.39 17.01 -20.61
C TRP A 120 7.51 18.03 -20.33
N ASP A 121 7.96 18.12 -19.08
CA ASP A 121 9.03 19.05 -18.68
C ASP A 121 10.37 18.77 -19.39
N ASN A 122 10.63 17.50 -19.71
CA ASN A 122 11.87 17.05 -20.38
C ASN A 122 11.68 16.77 -21.88
N MET A 123 10.57 17.22 -22.48
CA MET A 123 10.28 16.94 -23.89
C MET A 123 11.23 17.73 -24.80
N VAL A 124 12.06 17.03 -25.57
CA VAL A 124 12.95 17.65 -26.57
C VAL A 124 12.23 17.73 -27.91
N VAL A 125 12.02 18.94 -28.42
CA VAL A 125 11.39 19.16 -29.73
C VAL A 125 12.43 18.96 -30.83
N SER A 126 12.28 17.90 -31.62
CA SER A 126 13.06 17.72 -32.85
C SER A 126 12.40 18.48 -34.00
N LYS A 127 13.13 19.41 -34.62
CA LYS A 127 12.70 20.04 -35.89
C LYS A 127 13.03 19.07 -37.03
N LYS A 128 12.02 18.81 -37.88
CA LYS A 128 12.14 17.96 -39.07
C LYS A 128 12.90 18.69 -40.18
#